data_AF-A0A3E1NW06-F1
#
_entry.id   AF-A0A3E1NW06-F1
#
_cell.length_a   1.000
_cell.length_b   1.000
_cell.length_c   1.000
_cell.angle_alpha   90.00
_cell.angle_beta   90.00
_cell.angle_gamma   90.00
#
_symmetry.space_group_name_H-M   'P 1'
#
loop_
_entity.id
_entity.type
_entity.pdbx_description
1 polymer ?
#
loop_
_entity_poly.entity_id
_entity_poly.type
_entity_poly.pdbx_seq_one_letter_code
_entity_poly.pdbx_strand_id
1 'polypeptide(L)'
;MKMNNTDTVRMAEIKLYFLDPPYTFKIHSYAAPQLEEVFTILEKYGTCSASIMDSLLVLKNSFAEAEGNADKTRRVMKDIAGVMNGLNRMK
;
A
#
# COMPACT_ATOMS: atom_id res chain seq x y z
N MET A 1 -17.85 -7.01 -6.29
CA MET A 1 -17.29 -8.37 -6.19
C MET A 1 -16.63 -8.53 -4.81
N LYS A 2 -16.81 -9.66 -4.11
CA LYS A 2 -16.25 -9.85 -2.76
C LYS A 2 -14.84 -10.44 -2.87
N MET A 3 -13.85 -9.71 -2.35
CA MET A 3 -12.46 -10.19 -2.25
C MET A 3 -12.43 -11.49 -1.44
N ASN A 4 -11.60 -12.47 -1.84
CA ASN A 4 -11.48 -13.70 -1.08
C ASN A 4 -10.84 -13.41 0.31
N ASN A 5 -11.03 -14.32 1.27
CA ASN A 5 -10.56 -14.11 2.64
C ASN A 5 -9.03 -13.98 2.72
N THR A 6 -8.28 -14.72 1.89
CA THR A 6 -6.82 -14.72 1.91
C THR A 6 -6.25 -13.38 1.46
N ASP A 7 -6.72 -12.84 0.33
CA ASP A 7 -6.33 -11.53 -0.17
C ASP A 7 -6.81 -10.41 0.78
N THR A 8 -7.98 -10.57 1.42
CA THR A 8 -8.49 -9.62 2.43
C THR A 8 -7.56 -9.55 3.65
N VAL A 9 -7.17 -10.71 4.19
CA VAL A 9 -6.23 -10.79 5.33
C VAL A 9 -4.89 -10.21 4.92
N ARG A 10 -4.39 -10.56 3.73
CA ARG A 10 -3.11 -10.08 3.24
C ARG A 10 -3.05 -8.56 3.08
N MET A 11 -4.10 -7.96 2.51
CA MET A 11 -4.25 -6.51 2.42
C MET A 11 -4.29 -5.85 3.80
N ALA A 12 -4.92 -6.48 4.79
CA ALA A 12 -4.95 -5.98 6.16
C ALA A 12 -3.56 -6.01 6.83
N GLU A 13 -2.80 -7.09 6.64
CA GLU A 13 -1.42 -7.22 7.13
C GLU A 13 -0.50 -6.15 6.53
N ILE A 14 -0.52 -5.99 5.20
CA ILE A 14 0.29 -4.99 4.51
C ILE A 14 -0.09 -3.60 5.01
N LYS A 15 -1.39 -3.30 5.12
CA LYS A 15 -1.86 -2.01 5.65
C LYS A 15 -1.34 -1.74 7.06
N LEU A 16 -1.36 -2.74 7.95
CA LEU A 16 -0.85 -2.59 9.31
C LEU A 16 0.67 -2.32 9.31
N TYR A 17 1.44 -3.03 8.49
CA TYR A 17 2.86 -2.79 8.31
C TYR A 17 3.16 -1.37 7.79
N PHE A 18 2.30 -0.85 6.92
CA PHE A 18 2.46 0.49 6.34
C PHE A 18 2.02 1.61 7.31
N LEU A 19 1.06 1.30 8.20
CA LEU A 19 0.58 2.23 9.22
C LEU A 19 1.61 2.46 10.32
N ASP A 20 2.31 1.40 10.72
CA ASP A 20 3.39 1.44 11.71
C ASP A 20 4.72 0.89 11.15
N PRO A 21 5.37 1.64 10.24
CA PRO A 21 6.56 1.17 9.56
C PRO A 21 7.78 1.11 10.49
N PRO A 22 8.63 0.06 10.39
CA PRO A 22 9.78 -0.10 11.28
C PRO A 22 10.83 1.02 11.12
N TYR A 23 11.55 1.32 12.21
CA TYR A 23 12.67 2.26 12.18
C TYR A 23 13.96 1.58 11.71
N THR A 24 14.08 1.39 10.39
CA THR A 24 15.27 0.80 9.75
C THR A 24 15.61 1.52 8.45
N PHE A 25 16.91 1.59 8.11
CA PHE A 25 17.38 2.14 6.84
C PHE A 25 17.03 1.25 5.63
N LYS A 26 16.78 -0.04 5.85
CA LYS A 26 16.40 -1.01 4.81
C LYS A 26 14.90 -1.03 4.51
N ILE A 27 14.14 -0.08 5.06
CA ILE A 27 12.69 -0.12 5.03
C ILE A 27 12.11 -0.10 3.62
N HIS A 28 12.73 0.67 2.71
CA HIS A 28 12.32 0.74 1.32
C HIS A 28 12.35 -0.66 0.66
N SER A 29 13.46 -1.38 0.79
CA SER A 29 13.61 -2.73 0.25
C SER A 29 12.62 -3.74 0.84
N TYR A 30 12.23 -3.59 2.10
CA TYR A 30 11.26 -4.48 2.75
C TYR A 30 9.81 -4.16 2.41
N ALA A 31 9.50 -2.87 2.16
CA ALA A 31 8.17 -2.42 1.82
C ALA A 31 7.84 -2.54 0.32
N ALA A 32 8.84 -2.47 -0.56
CA ALA A 32 8.66 -2.62 -2.01
C ALA A 32 7.87 -3.88 -2.44
N PRO A 33 8.23 -5.11 -2.01
CA PRO A 33 7.48 -6.30 -2.42
C PRO A 33 6.04 -6.31 -1.89
N GLN A 34 5.79 -5.68 -0.73
CA GLN A 34 4.45 -5.57 -0.17
C GLN A 34 3.58 -4.59 -0.96
N LEU A 35 4.19 -3.50 -1.45
CA LEU A 35 3.48 -2.55 -2.30
C LEU A 35 3.11 -3.18 -3.65
N GLU A 36 4.00 -3.94 -4.27
CA GLU A 36 3.68 -4.67 -5.51
C GLU A 36 2.57 -5.71 -5.30
N GLU A 37 2.54 -6.36 -4.15
CA GLU A 37 1.48 -7.30 -3.80
C GLU A 37 0.11 -6.62 -3.67
N VAL A 38 0.05 -5.38 -3.16
CA VAL A 38 -1.18 -4.58 -3.14
C VAL A 38 -1.72 -4.38 -4.56
N PHE A 39 -0.88 -3.96 -5.51
CA PHE A 39 -1.31 -3.79 -6.90
C PHE A 39 -1.75 -5.12 -7.52
N THR A 40 -0.99 -6.18 -7.29
CA THR A 40 -1.32 -7.53 -7.76
C THR A 40 -2.69 -7.98 -7.25
N ILE A 41 -3.01 -7.73 -5.97
CA ILE A 41 -4.32 -8.05 -5.41
C ILE A 41 -5.40 -7.18 -6.05
N LEU A 42 -5.19 -5.86 -6.16
CA LEU A 42 -6.19 -4.94 -6.73
C LEU A 42 -6.52 -5.27 -8.19
N GLU A 43 -5.53 -5.64 -9.00
CA GLU A 43 -5.70 -6.06 -10.40
C GLU A 43 -6.57 -7.32 -10.53
N LYS A 44 -6.42 -8.31 -9.64
CA LYS A 44 -7.24 -9.54 -9.65
C LYS A 44 -8.74 -9.26 -9.57
N TYR A 45 -9.15 -8.19 -8.87
CA TYR A 45 -10.55 -7.90 -8.59
C TYR A 45 -11.15 -6.81 -9.46
N GLY A 46 -10.33 -5.99 -10.15
CA GLY A 46 -10.77 -5.01 -11.16
C GLY A 46 -11.75 -3.92 -10.69
N THR A 47 -12.22 -3.96 -9.44
CA THR A 47 -13.27 -3.08 -8.89
C THR A 47 -12.73 -2.09 -7.87
N CYS A 48 -11.49 -1.61 -8.05
CA CYS A 48 -11.01 -0.48 -7.25
C CYS A 48 -11.53 0.83 -7.86
N SER A 49 -12.00 1.77 -7.03
CA SER A 49 -12.34 3.12 -7.51
C SER A 49 -11.15 3.71 -8.25
N ALA A 50 -11.39 4.31 -9.41
CA ALA A 50 -10.37 4.99 -10.21
C ALA A 50 -9.60 6.02 -9.37
N SER A 51 -10.31 6.78 -8.51
CA SER A 51 -9.68 7.76 -7.62
C SER A 51 -8.71 7.14 -6.60
N ILE A 52 -9.01 5.93 -6.12
CA ILE A 52 -8.13 5.21 -5.18
C ILE A 52 -6.93 4.65 -5.93
N MET A 53 -7.12 4.09 -7.12
CA MET A 53 -6.01 3.60 -7.95
C MET A 53 -5.07 4.72 -8.36
N ASP A 54 -5.60 5.87 -8.80
CA ASP A 54 -4.79 7.03 -9.17
C ASP A 54 -3.95 7.52 -7.98
N SER A 55 -4.58 7.60 -6.80
CA SER A 55 -3.88 7.97 -5.56
C SER A 55 -2.77 6.98 -5.21
N LEU A 56 -3.02 5.67 -5.34
CA LEU A 56 -2.01 4.64 -5.09
C LEU A 56 -0.87 4.70 -6.09
N LEU A 57 -1.14 4.98 -7.37
CA LEU A 57 -0.11 5.12 -8.41
C LEU A 57 0.80 6.33 -8.15
N VAL A 58 0.24 7.47 -7.76
CA VAL A 58 1.02 8.65 -7.35
C VAL A 58 1.90 8.33 -6.14
N LEU A 59 1.36 7.61 -5.16
CA LEU A 59 2.12 7.20 -3.98
C LEU A 59 3.18 6.13 -4.30
N LYS A 60 2.94 5.26 -5.29
CA LYS A 60 3.95 4.30 -5.79
C LYS A 60 5.17 5.03 -6.35
N ASN A 61 4.96 6.07 -7.15
CA ASN A 61 6.05 6.91 -7.66
C ASN A 61 6.76 7.64 -6.51
N SER A 62 6.00 8.22 -5.58
CA SER A 62 6.54 8.89 -4.40
C SER A 62 7.37 7.95 -3.51
N PHE A 63 6.98 6.68 -3.45
CA PHE A 63 7.69 5.63 -2.71
C PHE A 63 9.03 5.32 -3.37
N ALA A 64 9.06 5.13 -4.70
CA ALA A 64 10.30 4.93 -5.45
C ALA A 64 11.27 6.12 -5.30
N GLU A 65 10.77 7.35 -5.36
CA GLU A 65 11.56 8.57 -5.11
C GLU A 65 12.00 8.75 -3.64
N ALA A 66 11.48 7.94 -2.73
CA ALA A 66 11.88 7.95 -1.32
C ALA A 66 13.01 6.96 -1.03
N GLU A 67 13.50 6.24 -2.04
CA GLU A 67 14.65 5.35 -1.91
C GLU A 67 15.86 6.10 -1.34
N GLY A 68 16.53 5.49 -0.36
CA GLY A 68 17.66 6.10 0.35
C GLY A 68 17.28 7.11 1.45
N ASN A 69 16.00 7.49 1.59
CA ASN A 69 15.53 8.36 2.66
C ASN A 69 14.45 7.67 3.52
N ALA A 70 14.89 7.03 4.61
CA ALA A 70 14.01 6.24 5.47
C ALA A 70 12.86 7.04 6.10
N ASP A 71 13.06 8.33 6.41
CA ASP A 71 11.99 9.18 6.94
C ASP A 71 10.94 9.51 5.88
N LYS A 72 11.37 9.81 4.64
CA LYS A 72 10.47 10.00 3.51
C LYS A 72 9.73 8.70 3.19
N THR A 73 10.42 7.54 3.20
CA THR A 73 9.80 6.23 2.97
C THR A 73 8.70 5.97 4.01
N ARG A 74 8.98 6.20 5.30
CA ARG A 74 7.98 6.01 6.37
C ARG A 74 6.76 6.91 6.20
N ARG A 75 6.94 8.16 5.77
CA ARG A 75 5.82 9.07 5.51
C ARG A 75 4.95 8.54 4.37
N VAL A 76 5.56 8.19 3.24
CA VAL A 76 4.84 7.67 2.07
C VAL A 76 4.12 6.35 2.40
N MET A 77 4.73 5.45 3.18
CA MET A 77 4.06 4.22 3.64
C MET A 77 2.78 4.53 4.43
N LYS A 78 2.82 5.50 5.35
CA LYS A 78 1.63 5.92 6.11
C LYS A 78 0.55 6.52 5.22
N ASP A 79 0.94 7.30 4.21
CA ASP A 79 0.01 7.86 3.22
C ASP A 79 -0.67 6.74 2.41
N ILE A 80 0.09 5.73 1.98
CA ILE A 80 -0.45 4.53 1.32
C ILE A 80 -1.45 3.80 2.23
N ALA A 81 -1.11 3.56 3.50
CA ALA A 81 -2.05 2.96 4.46
C ALA A 81 -3.33 3.79 4.63
N GLY A 82 -3.21 5.12 4.60
CA GLY A 82 -4.33 6.06 4.60
C GLY A 82 -5.27 5.84 3.41
N VAL A 83 -4.73 5.72 2.19
CA VAL A 83 -5.50 5.42 0.98
C VAL A 83 -6.12 4.02 1.03
N MET A 84 -5.38 3.02 1.52
CA MET A 84 -5.88 1.65 1.71
C MET A 84 -7.05 1.57 2.70
N ASN A 85 -7.15 2.48 3.68
CA ASN A 85 -8.35 2.56 4.53
C ASN A 85 -9.61 2.96 3.74
N GLY A 86 -9.47 3.72 2.65
CA GLY A 86 -10.56 4.06 1.74
C GLY A 86 -11.16 2.84 1.05
N LEU A 87 -10.37 1.79 0.81
CA LEU A 87 -10.85 0.54 0.20
C LEU A 87 -11.93 -0.15 1.06
N ASN A 88 -11.81 -0.06 2.38
CA ASN A 88 -12.77 -0.67 3.32
C ASN A 88 -14.09 0.11 3.42
N ARG A 89 -14.13 1.36 2.92
CA ARG A 89 -15.29 2.26 3.00
C ARG A 89 -16.18 2.22 1.75
N MET A 90 -15.78 1.52 0.69
CA MET A 90 -16.55 1.39 -0.56
C MET A 90 -17.67 0.32 -0.48
N LYS A 91 -18.20 0.05 0.72
CA LYS A 91 -19.36 -0.84 0.90
C LYS A 91 -20.66 -0.08 0.85
#